data_AF-A0A9D5Q5I8-F1
#
_entry.id   AF-A0A9D5Q5I8-F1
#
_cell.length_a   1.000
_cell.length_b   1.000
_cell.length_c   1.000
_cell.angle_alpha   90.00
_cell.angle_beta   90.00
_cell.angle_gamma   90.00
#
_symmetry.space_group_name_H-M   'P 1'
#
loop_
_entity.id
_entity.type
_entity.pdbx_description
1 polymer ?
#
loop_
_entity_poly.entity_id
_entity_poly.type
_entity_poly.pdbx_seq_one_letter_code
_entity_poly.pdbx_strand_id
1 'polypeptide(L)'
;SMSFGLQVTGLSLLFGIFIGALQGYYGGRFDITVQRLIEIWSTVPTLYLVIIITSIFEPGYYWLITILTLFGWMGITYYIRGEVYREKSKEYVQAAKALGANDMAVIFRHILPNGLVPVVTLTPFILVGNIFALTALDFLGFGLPAPTPSWGELMGQGMGNIFSYWLSLSPICALFITLLLVTFVGEAAREAFDPKSLNSLIHT
;
A
#
# COMPACT_ATOMS: atom_id res chain seq x y z
N SER A 1 8.09 6.84 -11.97
CA SER A 1 6.83 6.39 -11.35
C SER A 1 6.90 5.03 -10.65
N MET A 2 7.50 3.99 -11.24
CA MET A 2 7.55 2.64 -10.62
C MET A 2 8.32 2.61 -9.28
N SER A 3 9.53 3.17 -9.22
CA SER A 3 10.34 3.26 -7.99
C SER A 3 9.60 3.96 -6.85
N PHE A 4 8.93 5.06 -7.18
CA PHE A 4 8.10 5.81 -6.24
C PHE A 4 6.96 4.96 -5.70
N GLY A 5 6.20 4.29 -6.59
CA GLY A 5 5.11 3.40 -6.19
C GLY A 5 5.58 2.30 -5.24
N LEU A 6 6.73 1.67 -5.53
CA LEU A 6 7.32 0.65 -4.67
C LEU A 6 7.70 1.17 -3.29
N GLN A 7 8.29 2.37 -3.21
CA GLN A 7 8.70 2.99 -1.94
C GLN A 7 7.48 3.34 -1.08
N VAL A 8 6.47 4.00 -1.66
CA VAL A 8 5.24 4.35 -0.94
C VAL A 8 4.49 3.09 -0.49
N THR A 9 4.38 2.08 -1.35
CA THR A 9 3.75 0.80 -0.98
C THR A 9 4.51 0.11 0.13
N GLY A 10 5.84 -0.03 0.02
CA GLY A 10 6.65 -0.70 1.02
C GLY A 10 6.56 -0.03 2.39
N LEU A 11 6.65 1.29 2.45
CA LEU A 11 6.51 2.04 3.71
C LEU A 11 5.09 1.95 4.27
N SER A 12 4.07 2.09 3.42
CA SER A 12 2.66 1.98 3.85
C SER A 12 2.34 0.60 4.42
N LEU A 13 2.85 -0.46 3.79
CA LEU A 13 2.73 -1.83 4.28
C LEU A 13 3.46 -2.00 5.61
N LEU A 14 4.70 -1.50 5.73
CA LEU A 14 5.47 -1.60 6.97
C LEU A 14 4.71 -0.98 8.15
N PHE A 15 4.24 0.27 8.00
CA PHE A 15 3.48 0.94 9.06
C PHE A 15 2.15 0.26 9.34
N GLY A 16 1.40 -0.11 8.31
CA GLY A 16 0.08 -0.70 8.50
C GLY A 16 0.12 -2.14 9.06
N ILE A 17 1.13 -2.93 8.69
CA ILE A 17 1.38 -4.25 9.30
C ILE A 17 1.73 -4.08 10.77
N PHE A 18 2.65 -3.16 11.09
CA PHE A 18 3.07 -2.93 12.47
C PHE A 18 1.90 -2.48 13.34
N ILE A 19 1.18 -1.44 12.93
CA ILE A 19 0.06 -0.88 13.70
C ILE A 19 -1.10 -1.87 13.78
N GLY A 20 -1.45 -2.52 12.66
CA GLY A 20 -2.51 -3.52 12.61
C GLY A 20 -2.21 -4.73 13.49
N ALA A 21 -0.96 -5.18 13.54
CA ALA A 21 -0.54 -6.27 14.41
C ALA A 21 -0.68 -5.92 15.89
N LEU A 22 -0.27 -4.71 16.28
CA LEU A 22 -0.45 -4.27 17.66
C LEU A 22 -1.95 -4.14 18.01
N GLN A 23 -2.77 -3.60 17.10
CA GLN A 23 -4.22 -3.48 17.32
C GLN A 23 -4.89 -4.85 17.47
N GLY A 24 -4.64 -5.78 16.55
CA GLY A 24 -5.22 -7.12 16.59
C GLY A 24 -4.74 -7.93 17.80
N TYR A 25 -3.48 -7.75 18.21
CA TYR A 25 -2.91 -8.49 19.32
C TYR A 25 -3.38 -7.99 20.68
N TYR A 26 -3.28 -6.68 20.95
CA TYR A 26 -3.67 -6.13 22.25
C TYR A 26 -5.18 -5.98 22.40
N GLY A 27 -5.90 -5.61 21.33
CA GLY A 27 -7.35 -5.44 21.38
C GLY A 27 -7.82 -4.38 22.39
N GLY A 28 -9.11 -4.41 22.72
CA GLY A 28 -9.68 -3.62 23.82
C GLY A 28 -9.45 -2.11 23.69
N ARG A 29 -8.94 -1.49 24.76
CA ARG A 29 -8.71 -0.03 24.80
C ARG A 29 -7.66 0.44 23.79
N PHE A 30 -6.57 -0.30 23.64
CA PHE A 30 -5.50 0.06 22.69
C PHE A 30 -6.06 0.13 21.27
N ASP A 31 -6.78 -0.92 20.88
CA ASP A 31 -7.43 -1.01 19.58
C ASP A 31 -8.43 0.11 19.34
N ILE A 32 -9.35 0.36 20.29
CA ILE A 32 -10.33 1.44 20.18
C ILE A 32 -9.65 2.80 20.05
N THR A 33 -8.61 3.10 20.84
CA THR A 33 -7.90 4.38 20.75
C THR A 33 -7.25 4.58 19.39
N VAL A 34 -6.51 3.58 18.90
CA VAL A 34 -5.85 3.66 17.58
C VAL A 34 -6.89 3.74 16.46
N GLN A 35 -8.00 3.01 16.58
CA GLN A 35 -9.10 3.08 15.62
C GLN A 35 -9.70 4.49 15.53
N ARG A 36 -9.90 5.17 16.66
CA ARG A 36 -10.38 6.57 16.66
C ARG A 36 -9.39 7.53 16.03
N LEU A 37 -8.09 7.33 16.27
CA LEU A 37 -7.05 8.12 15.60
C LEU A 37 -7.10 7.92 14.08
N ILE A 38 -7.22 6.68 13.61
CA ILE A 38 -7.33 6.38 12.17
C ILE A 38 -8.60 7.01 11.58
N GLU A 39 -9.74 6.90 12.26
CA GLU A 39 -11.00 7.50 11.79
C GLU A 39 -10.85 9.01 11.61
N ILE A 40 -10.33 9.72 12.61
CA ILE A 40 -10.08 11.17 12.54
C ILE A 40 -9.08 11.48 11.43
N TRP A 41 -7.96 10.75 11.36
CA TRP A 41 -6.92 10.96 10.35
C TRP A 41 -7.45 10.75 8.93
N SER A 42 -8.32 9.75 8.73
CA SER A 42 -8.92 9.43 7.44
C SER A 42 -9.93 10.47 6.94
N THR A 43 -10.39 11.37 7.81
CA THR A 43 -11.28 12.48 7.39
C THR A 43 -10.53 13.55 6.59
N VAL A 44 -9.20 13.61 6.71
CA VAL A 44 -8.36 14.57 5.99
C VAL A 44 -8.23 14.14 4.53
N PRO A 45 -8.71 14.91 3.55
CA PRO A 45 -8.62 14.50 2.15
C PRO A 45 -7.20 14.72 1.64
N THR A 46 -6.50 13.62 1.32
CA THR A 46 -5.09 13.63 0.92
C THR A 46 -4.82 14.56 -0.27
N LEU A 47 -5.70 14.58 -1.28
CA LEU A 47 -5.55 15.45 -2.45
C LEU A 47 -5.57 16.93 -2.10
N TYR A 48 -6.48 17.37 -1.22
CA TYR A 48 -6.53 18.78 -0.80
C TYR A 48 -5.29 19.16 -0.02
N LEU A 49 -4.77 18.27 0.84
CA LEU A 49 -3.53 18.53 1.56
C LEU A 49 -2.36 18.71 0.58
N VAL A 50 -2.26 17.85 -0.44
CA VAL A 50 -1.24 17.99 -1.48
C VAL A 50 -1.39 19.35 -2.18
N ILE A 51 -2.59 19.72 -2.65
CA ILE A 51 -2.86 21.00 -3.33
C ILE A 51 -2.48 22.22 -2.46
N ILE A 52 -2.90 22.22 -1.20
CA ILE A 52 -2.61 23.34 -0.29
C ILE A 52 -1.10 23.50 -0.14
N ILE A 53 -0.38 22.40 0.05
CA ILE A 53 1.06 22.50 0.30
C ILE A 53 1.82 22.86 -0.97
N THR A 54 1.47 22.28 -2.12
CA THR A 54 2.10 22.63 -3.41
C THR A 54 1.88 24.10 -3.79
N SER A 55 0.81 24.73 -3.29
CA SER A 55 0.59 26.16 -3.46
C SER A 55 1.55 27.05 -2.65
N ILE A 56 2.20 26.50 -1.61
CA ILE A 56 3.13 27.23 -0.73
C ILE A 56 4.59 26.98 -1.14
N PHE A 57 4.94 25.75 -1.52
CA PHE A 57 6.27 25.38 -1.99
C PHE A 57 6.24 24.25 -3.01
N GLU A 58 7.29 24.13 -3.82
CA GLU A 58 7.42 23.05 -4.80
C GLU A 58 7.73 21.71 -4.12
N PRO A 59 6.86 20.69 -4.27
CA PRO A 59 7.04 19.41 -3.58
C PRO A 59 8.22 18.61 -4.16
N GLY A 60 9.16 18.22 -3.30
CA GLY A 60 10.23 17.30 -3.67
C GLY A 60 9.77 15.84 -3.74
N TYR A 61 10.60 14.98 -4.36
CA TYR A 61 10.36 13.53 -4.46
C TYR A 61 10.06 12.86 -3.12
N TYR A 62 10.91 13.08 -2.11
CA TYR A 62 10.74 12.50 -0.78
C TYR A 62 9.59 13.10 0.01
N TRP A 63 9.20 14.33 -0.32
CA TRP A 63 8.07 14.98 0.33
C TRP A 63 6.75 14.31 -0.07
N LEU A 64 6.57 14.05 -1.38
CA LEU A 64 5.40 13.30 -1.87
C LEU A 64 5.36 11.87 -1.31
N ILE A 65 6.51 11.20 -1.22
CA ILE A 65 6.58 9.88 -0.57
C ILE A 65 6.08 9.96 0.87
N THR A 66 6.55 10.95 1.62
CA THR A 66 6.20 11.12 3.03
C THR A 66 4.70 11.28 3.20
N ILE A 67 4.07 12.20 2.46
CA ILE A 67 2.63 12.43 2.58
C ILE A 67 1.81 11.24 2.12
N LEU A 68 2.11 10.67 0.96
CA LEU A 68 1.32 9.51 0.50
C LEU A 68 1.48 8.32 1.46
N THR A 69 2.67 8.13 2.03
CA THR A 69 2.89 7.12 3.07
C THR A 69 2.09 7.40 4.33
N LEU A 70 2.03 8.66 4.80
CA LEU A 70 1.29 9.07 6.00
C LEU A 70 -0.22 8.78 5.94
N PHE A 71 -0.77 8.63 4.73
CA PHE A 71 -2.18 8.24 4.54
C PHE A 71 -2.35 6.79 4.02
N GLY A 72 -1.36 6.25 3.32
CA GLY A 72 -1.45 4.94 2.64
C GLY A 72 -1.48 3.72 3.57
N TRP A 73 -1.01 3.85 4.82
CA TRP A 73 -0.93 2.73 5.77
C TRP A 73 -2.29 2.32 6.37
N MET A 74 -3.27 3.22 6.36
CA MET A 74 -4.55 3.01 7.06
C MET A 74 -5.34 1.82 6.52
N GLY A 75 -5.38 1.65 5.19
CA GLY A 75 -6.17 0.60 4.55
C GLY A 75 -5.74 -0.81 4.96
N ILE A 76 -4.44 -1.13 4.82
CA ILE A 76 -3.91 -2.47 5.14
C ILE A 76 -3.98 -2.79 6.64
N THR A 77 -3.98 -1.75 7.50
CA THR A 77 -4.09 -1.89 8.96
C THR A 77 -5.34 -2.68 9.36
N TYR A 78 -6.48 -2.42 8.72
CA TYR A 78 -7.74 -3.11 9.02
C TYR A 78 -7.68 -4.61 8.73
N TYR A 79 -7.03 -5.00 7.63
CA TYR A 79 -6.90 -6.40 7.24
C TYR A 79 -5.96 -7.15 8.19
N ILE A 80 -4.80 -6.56 8.51
CA ILE A 80 -3.84 -7.18 9.43
C ILE A 80 -4.42 -7.26 10.85
N ARG A 81 -5.14 -6.23 11.29
CA ARG A 81 -5.84 -6.24 12.58
C ARG A 81 -6.78 -7.43 12.69
N GLY A 82 -7.64 -7.63 11.69
CA GLY A 82 -8.59 -8.75 11.68
C GLY A 82 -7.89 -10.10 11.67
N GLU A 83 -6.84 -10.24 10.86
CA GLU A 83 -6.09 -11.49 10.74
C GLU A 83 -5.33 -11.83 12.02
N VAL A 84 -4.64 -10.85 12.62
CA VAL A 84 -3.91 -11.03 13.88
C VAL A 84 -4.89 -11.34 15.02
N TYR A 85 -6.06 -10.71 15.05
CA TYR A 85 -7.11 -11.03 16.03
C TYR A 85 -7.56 -12.50 15.91
N ARG A 86 -7.74 -13.00 14.68
CA ARG A 86 -8.10 -14.40 14.41
C ARG A 86 -6.97 -15.38 14.74
N GLU A 87 -5.73 -15.06 14.37
CA GLU A 87 -4.58 -15.91 14.65
C GLU A 87 -4.28 -16.00 16.14
N LYS A 88 -4.47 -14.90 16.89
CA LYS A 88 -4.24 -14.83 18.34
C LYS A 88 -5.02 -15.89 19.13
N SER A 89 -6.20 -16.31 18.67
CA SER A 89 -7.03 -17.31 19.37
C SER A 89 -6.62 -18.77 19.13
N LYS A 90 -5.67 -19.04 18.23
CA LYS A 90 -5.28 -20.41 17.86
C LYS A 90 -4.36 -21.08 18.90
N GLU A 91 -4.40 -22.40 18.94
CA GLU A 91 -3.69 -23.23 19.94
C GLU A 91 -2.17 -23.03 19.92
N TYR A 92 -1.55 -22.87 18.75
CA TYR A 92 -0.10 -22.66 18.66
C TYR A 92 0.36 -21.36 19.34
N VAL A 93 -0.49 -20.32 19.34
CA VAL A 93 -0.22 -19.05 20.03
C VAL A 93 -0.31 -19.25 21.55
N GLN A 94 -1.32 -20.01 22.01
CA GLN A 94 -1.47 -20.34 23.42
C GLN A 94 -0.30 -21.18 23.94
N ALA A 95 0.14 -22.16 23.15
CA ALA A 95 1.32 -22.98 23.46
C ALA A 95 2.60 -22.15 23.53
N ALA A 96 2.84 -21.23 22.58
CA ALA A 96 3.99 -20.34 22.60
C ALA A 96 4.02 -19.46 23.87
N LYS A 97 2.86 -18.94 24.29
CA LYS A 97 2.73 -18.18 25.54
C LYS A 97 2.98 -19.04 26.78
N ALA A 98 2.46 -20.27 26.81
CA ALA A 98 2.69 -21.21 27.91
C ALA A 98 4.19 -21.56 28.08
N LEU A 99 4.95 -21.54 26.97
CA LEU A 99 6.41 -21.69 26.96
C LEU A 99 7.18 -20.42 27.34
N GLY A 100 6.49 -19.34 27.73
CA GLY A 100 7.10 -18.09 28.19
C GLY A 100 7.51 -17.11 27.09
N ALA A 101 7.03 -17.28 25.85
CA ALA A 101 7.29 -16.31 24.80
C ALA A 101 6.68 -14.94 25.14
N ASN A 102 7.49 -13.87 25.02
CA ASN A 102 6.99 -12.51 25.20
C ASN A 102 6.06 -12.09 24.05
N ASP A 103 5.26 -11.05 24.27
CA ASP A 103 4.26 -10.58 23.31
C ASP A 103 4.85 -10.26 21.93
N MET A 104 6.01 -9.59 21.86
CA MET A 104 6.63 -9.23 20.58
C MET A 104 7.12 -10.46 19.81
N ALA A 105 7.67 -11.45 20.50
CA ALA A 105 8.02 -12.73 19.89
C ALA A 105 6.77 -13.43 19.37
N VAL A 106 5.69 -13.45 20.14
CA VAL A 106 4.41 -14.04 19.70
C VAL A 106 3.87 -13.35 18.45
N ILE A 107 3.88 -12.01 18.42
CA ILE A 107 3.40 -11.23 17.27
C ILE A 107 4.25 -11.50 16.03
N PHE A 108 5.57 -11.25 16.09
CA PHE A 108 6.42 -11.24 14.90
C PHE A 108 6.91 -12.61 14.46
N ARG A 109 7.04 -13.57 15.38
CA ARG A 109 7.57 -14.91 15.08
C ARG A 109 6.49 -15.96 14.87
N HIS A 110 5.31 -15.78 15.47
CA HIS A 110 4.26 -16.79 15.43
C HIS A 110 3.01 -16.32 14.69
N ILE A 111 2.48 -15.14 15.00
CA ILE A 111 1.21 -14.68 14.41
C ILE A 111 1.42 -14.11 13.01
N LEU A 112 2.27 -13.09 12.87
CA LEU A 112 2.45 -12.37 11.61
C LEU A 112 2.80 -13.28 10.44
N PRO A 113 3.79 -14.19 10.53
CA PRO A 113 4.12 -15.09 9.42
C PRO A 113 2.92 -15.90 8.91
N ASN A 114 1.97 -16.25 9.78
CA ASN A 114 0.74 -16.97 9.43
C ASN A 114 -0.41 -16.05 9.00
N GLY A 115 -0.30 -14.74 9.21
CA GLY A 115 -1.30 -13.73 8.91
C GLY A 115 -0.93 -12.75 7.79
N LEU A 116 0.10 -13.05 6.99
CA LEU A 116 0.54 -12.19 5.87
C LEU A 116 -0.27 -12.39 4.58
N VAL A 117 -1.25 -13.29 4.55
CA VAL A 117 -2.08 -13.55 3.36
C VAL A 117 -2.70 -12.26 2.78
N PRO A 118 -3.29 -11.35 3.59
CA PRO A 118 -3.82 -10.09 3.07
C PRO A 118 -2.73 -9.18 2.48
N VAL A 119 -1.51 -9.19 3.03
CA VAL A 119 -0.39 -8.38 2.53
C VAL A 119 -0.05 -8.81 1.12
N VAL A 120 0.20 -10.10 0.90
CA VAL A 120 0.52 -10.63 -0.43
C VAL A 120 -0.62 -10.37 -1.41
N THR A 121 -1.87 -10.56 -0.96
CA THR A 121 -3.07 -10.37 -1.77
C THR A 121 -3.28 -8.92 -2.21
N LEU A 122 -3.05 -7.95 -1.32
CA LEU A 122 -3.40 -6.55 -1.56
C LEU A 122 -2.24 -5.70 -2.09
N THR A 123 -0.99 -6.13 -1.87
CA THR A 123 0.22 -5.40 -2.32
C THR A 123 0.17 -4.97 -3.78
N PRO A 124 -0.26 -5.80 -4.74
CA PRO A 124 -0.29 -5.40 -6.16
C PRO A 124 -1.25 -4.24 -6.41
N PHE A 125 -2.43 -4.28 -5.79
CA PHE A 125 -3.45 -3.23 -5.93
C PHE A 125 -3.01 -1.93 -5.26
N ILE A 126 -2.36 -2.02 -4.09
CA ILE A 126 -1.78 -0.86 -3.41
C ILE A 126 -0.68 -0.23 -4.28
N LEU A 127 0.18 -1.05 -4.90
CA LEU A 127 1.22 -0.58 -5.81
C LEU A 127 0.65 0.12 -7.05
N VAL A 128 -0.34 -0.49 -7.71
CA VAL A 128 -1.05 0.12 -8.85
C VAL A 128 -1.69 1.44 -8.44
N GLY A 129 -2.36 1.48 -7.28
CA GLY A 129 -2.96 2.69 -6.73
C GLY A 129 -1.95 3.81 -6.48
N ASN A 130 -0.78 3.50 -5.92
CA ASN A 130 0.27 4.48 -5.66
C ASN A 130 0.94 5.01 -6.93
N ILE A 131 1.14 4.15 -7.93
CA ILE A 131 1.64 4.56 -9.25
C ILE A 131 0.64 5.49 -9.94
N PHE A 132 -0.64 5.13 -9.89
CA PHE A 132 -1.71 5.93 -10.46
C PHE A 132 -1.86 7.26 -9.72
N ALA A 133 -1.78 7.27 -8.39
CA ALA A 133 -1.82 8.49 -7.58
C ALA A 133 -0.71 9.48 -7.95
N LEU A 134 0.54 9.02 -8.08
CA LEU A 134 1.63 9.89 -8.55
C LEU A 134 1.35 10.43 -9.96
N THR A 135 0.93 9.56 -10.87
CA THR A 135 0.63 9.95 -12.26
C THR A 135 -0.47 11.01 -12.31
N ALA A 136 -1.53 10.84 -11.52
CA ALA A 136 -2.62 11.81 -11.43
C ALA A 136 -2.15 13.15 -10.84
N LEU A 137 -1.33 13.12 -9.79
CA LEU A 137 -0.77 14.33 -9.19
C LEU A 137 0.15 15.07 -10.17
N ASP A 138 1.05 14.35 -10.85
CA ASP A 138 1.93 14.92 -11.88
C ASP A 138 1.12 15.56 -13.00
N PHE A 139 0.11 14.85 -13.51
CA PHE A 139 -0.77 15.38 -14.56
C PHE A 139 -1.54 16.64 -14.14
N LEU A 140 -1.94 16.72 -12.87
CA LEU A 140 -2.62 17.89 -12.30
C LEU A 140 -1.66 19.04 -11.94
N GLY A 141 -0.34 18.87 -12.09
CA GLY A 141 0.67 19.87 -11.74
C GLY A 141 1.00 19.94 -10.24
N PHE A 142 0.57 18.95 -9.45
CA PHE A 142 0.85 18.86 -8.01
C PHE A 142 1.86 17.76 -7.67
N GLY A 143 2.44 17.15 -8.70
CA GLY A 143 3.40 16.07 -8.58
C GLY A 143 4.84 16.57 -8.57
N LEU A 144 5.75 15.75 -9.10
CA LEU A 144 7.18 16.04 -9.12
C LEU A 144 7.51 17.19 -10.09
N PRO A 145 8.45 18.08 -9.74
CA PRO A 145 8.84 19.17 -10.63
C PRO A 145 9.55 18.64 -11.88
N ALA A 146 9.30 19.28 -13.03
CA ALA A 146 10.08 19.03 -14.25
C ALA A 146 11.59 19.23 -13.96
N PRO A 147 12.49 18.42 -14.55
CA PRO A 147 12.31 17.49 -15.66
C PRO A 147 12.16 16.01 -15.21
N THR A 148 11.70 15.71 -13.99
CA THR A 148 11.62 14.31 -13.56
C THR A 148 10.70 13.51 -14.49
N PRO A 149 11.20 12.44 -15.15
CA PRO A 149 10.41 11.71 -16.13
C PRO A 149 9.37 10.85 -15.41
N SER A 150 8.15 11.37 -15.34
CA SER A 150 6.99 10.64 -14.84
C SER A 150 5.93 10.54 -15.93
N TRP A 151 5.08 9.51 -15.83
CA TRP A 151 4.04 9.31 -16.83
C TRP A 151 2.99 10.43 -16.85
N GLY A 152 2.69 11.04 -15.70
CA GLY A 152 1.73 12.15 -15.64
C GLY A 152 2.29 13.44 -16.25
N GLU A 153 3.57 13.74 -16.02
CA GLU A 153 4.25 14.88 -16.65
C GLU A 153 4.31 14.73 -18.18
N LEU A 154 4.63 13.53 -18.67
CA LEU A 154 4.60 13.23 -20.11
C LEU A 154 3.21 13.41 -20.73
N MET A 155 2.14 13.06 -20.00
CA MET A 155 0.77 13.33 -20.43
C MET A 155 0.46 14.83 -20.46
N GLY A 156 0.94 15.59 -19.47
CA GLY A 156 0.81 17.05 -19.42
C GLY A 156 1.47 17.73 -20.62
N GLN A 157 2.66 17.28 -21.01
CA GLN A 157 3.36 17.77 -22.22
C GLN A 157 2.60 17.47 -23.51
N GLY A 158 1.94 16.31 -23.58
CA GLY A 158 1.08 15.94 -24.70
C GLY A 158 -0.16 16.84 -24.83
N MET A 159 -0.75 17.27 -23.71
CA MET A 159 -1.85 18.26 -23.71
C MET A 159 -1.40 19.64 -24.22
N GLY A 160 -0.15 20.02 -23.96
CA GLY A 160 0.44 21.25 -24.51
C GLY A 160 0.71 21.21 -26.02
N ASN A 161 0.71 20.01 -26.63
CA ASN A 161 1.07 19.78 -28.03
C ASN A 161 -0.01 18.96 -28.74
N ILE A 162 -1.23 19.48 -28.81
CA ILE A 162 -2.43 18.77 -29.30
C ILE A 162 -2.26 18.19 -30.72
N PHE A 163 -1.48 18.84 -31.58
CA PHE A 163 -1.20 18.34 -32.94
C PHE A 163 -0.27 17.12 -32.96
N SER A 164 0.45 16.86 -31.87
CA SER A 164 1.35 15.73 -31.68
C SER A 164 0.72 14.70 -30.75
N TYR A 165 -0.42 14.13 -31.17
CA TYR A 165 -1.23 13.19 -30.38
C TYR A 165 -0.45 11.97 -29.84
N TRP A 166 0.64 11.56 -30.51
CA TRP A 166 1.52 10.50 -30.03
C TRP A 166 2.17 10.82 -28.69
N LEU A 167 2.43 12.09 -28.38
CA LEU A 167 3.00 12.53 -27.10
C LEU A 167 2.07 12.23 -25.92
N SER A 168 0.75 12.31 -26.11
CA SER A 168 -0.24 11.92 -25.09
C SER A 168 -0.50 10.41 -25.10
N LEU A 169 -0.60 9.80 -26.28
CA LEU A 169 -0.98 8.40 -26.42
C LEU A 169 0.11 7.45 -25.89
N SER A 170 1.38 7.73 -26.14
CA SER A 170 2.50 6.90 -25.70
C SER A 170 2.57 6.70 -24.17
N PRO A 171 2.58 7.76 -23.32
CA PRO A 171 2.60 7.58 -21.87
C PRO A 171 1.32 6.93 -21.33
N ILE A 172 0.15 7.15 -21.97
CA ILE A 172 -1.10 6.49 -21.58
C ILE A 172 -1.03 4.99 -21.83
N CYS A 173 -0.61 4.57 -23.03
CA CYS A 173 -0.46 3.15 -23.35
C CYS A 173 0.61 2.49 -22.48
N ALA A 174 1.74 3.17 -22.24
CA ALA A 174 2.82 2.65 -21.37
C ALA A 174 2.36 2.49 -19.92
N LEU A 175 1.63 3.47 -19.37
CA LEU A 175 1.02 3.39 -18.05
C LEU A 175 0.05 2.22 -17.99
N PHE A 176 -0.90 2.13 -18.93
CA PHE A 176 -1.90 1.06 -18.99
C PHE A 176 -1.25 -0.33 -18.99
N ILE A 177 -0.31 -0.57 -19.91
CA ILE A 177 0.41 -1.85 -20.00
C ILE A 177 1.14 -2.14 -18.69
N THR A 178 1.80 -1.15 -18.09
CA THR A 178 2.54 -1.37 -16.85
C THR A 178 1.61 -1.70 -15.68
N LEU A 179 0.50 -0.97 -15.51
CA LEU A 179 -0.46 -1.26 -14.45
C LEU A 179 -1.09 -2.66 -14.62
N LEU A 180 -1.39 -3.05 -15.86
CA LEU A 180 -1.90 -4.37 -16.20
C LEU A 180 -0.87 -5.46 -15.87
N LEU A 181 0.38 -5.28 -16.26
CA LEU A 181 1.46 -6.23 -15.93
C LEU A 181 1.69 -6.35 -14.42
N VAL A 182 1.70 -5.23 -13.69
CA VAL A 182 1.83 -5.25 -12.22
C VAL A 182 0.66 -6.00 -11.58
N THR A 183 -0.55 -5.83 -12.11
CA THR A 183 -1.74 -6.54 -11.63
C THR A 183 -1.61 -8.04 -11.85
N PHE A 184 -1.26 -8.46 -13.08
CA PHE A 184 -1.09 -9.89 -13.40
C PHE A 184 0.04 -10.56 -12.64
N VAL A 185 1.19 -9.90 -12.51
CA VAL A 185 2.29 -10.40 -11.67
C VAL A 185 1.82 -10.54 -10.22
N GLY A 186 1.01 -9.59 -9.75
CA GLY A 186 0.40 -9.62 -8.45
C GLY A 186 -0.58 -10.78 -8.23
N GLU A 187 -1.46 -11.04 -9.19
CA GLU A 187 -2.38 -12.17 -9.16
C GLU A 187 -1.62 -13.49 -9.18
N ALA A 188 -0.60 -13.63 -10.05
CA ALA A 188 0.24 -14.82 -10.10
C ALA A 188 1.01 -15.04 -8.78
N ALA A 189 1.54 -13.96 -8.18
CA ALA A 189 2.17 -14.04 -6.86
C ALA A 189 1.16 -14.48 -5.80
N ARG A 190 -0.02 -13.87 -5.75
CA ARG A 190 -1.08 -14.25 -4.82
C ARG A 190 -1.46 -15.72 -4.97
N GLU A 191 -1.64 -16.21 -6.20
CA GLU A 191 -1.99 -17.60 -6.49
C GLU A 191 -0.92 -18.58 -5.99
N ALA A 192 0.36 -18.23 -6.15
CA ALA A 192 1.47 -19.03 -5.65
C ALA A 192 1.51 -19.12 -4.10
N PHE A 193 0.91 -18.16 -3.40
CA PHE A 193 0.79 -18.14 -1.94
C PHE A 193 -0.59 -18.64 -1.44
N ASP A 194 -1.54 -19.00 -2.31
CA ASP A 194 -2.82 -19.58 -1.90
C ASP A 194 -2.64 -21.09 -1.56
N PRO A 195 -2.88 -21.54 -0.31
CA PRO A 195 -2.74 -22.95 0.06
C PRO A 195 -3.70 -23.89 -0.66
N LYS A 196 -4.82 -23.37 -1.22
CA LYS A 196 -5.85 -24.21 -1.86
C LYS A 196 -5.42 -24.76 -3.21
N SER A 197 -4.59 -24.03 -3.97
CA SER A 197 -4.05 -24.51 -5.25
C SER A 197 -3.06 -25.66 -5.05
N LEU A 198 -2.37 -25.71 -3.90
CA LEU A 198 -1.42 -26.77 -3.54
C LEU A 198 -2.13 -28.10 -3.24
N ASN A 199 -3.30 -28.07 -2.58
CA ASN A 199 -4.04 -29.28 -2.25
C ASN A 199 -4.67 -29.98 -3.46
N SER A 200 -5.01 -29.26 -4.54
CA SER A 200 -5.52 -29.91 -5.76
C SER A 200 -4.45 -30.70 -6.53
N LEU A 201 -3.17 -30.34 -6.38
CA LEU A 201 -2.05 -31.04 -7.03
C LEU A 201 -1.64 -32.32 -6.29
N ILE A 202 -2.01 -32.46 -5.01
CA ILE A 202 -1.72 -33.64 -4.20
C ILE A 202 -2.76 -34.76 -4.43
N HIS A 203 -3.91 -34.43 -5.03
CA HIS A 203 -4.99 -35.37 -5.32
C HIS A 203 -5.11 -35.78 -6.80
N THR A 204 -4.13 -35.44 -7.64
CA THR A 204 -3.99 -35.91 -9.03
C THR A 204 -2.73 -36.72 -9.21
#